data_AF-A0AAD7N7N8-F1
#
_entry.id   AF-A0AAD7N7N8-F1
#
_cell.length_a   1.000
_cell.length_b   1.000
_cell.length_c   1.000
_cell.angle_alpha   90.00
_cell.angle_beta   90.00
_cell.angle_gamma   90.00
#
_symmetry.space_group_name_H-M   'P 1'
#
loop_
_entity.id
_entity.type
_entity.pdbx_description
1 polymer ?
#
loop_
_entity_poly.entity_id
_entity_poly.type
_entity_poly.pdbx_seq_one_letter_code
_entity_poly.pdbx_strand_id
1 'polypeptide(L)' 'LRVANGKRIRPHGRWRGDVSVGGVRMEASFEVFDCEGAFDVILGKPWLHSVRAIHSYDTDEIQIRLATQKAVLQN' A
#
# COMPACT_ATOMS: atom_id res chain seq x y z
N LEU A 1 -8.53 13.62 -6.69
CA LEU A 1 -7.62 13.38 -5.54
C LEU A 1 -6.80 14.64 -5.26
N ARG A 2 -6.44 14.93 -4.00
CA ARG A 2 -5.43 15.96 -3.69
C ARG A 2 -4.20 15.25 -3.15
N VAL A 3 -3.05 15.49 -3.77
CA VAL A 3 -1.77 14.88 -3.40
C VAL A 3 -0.96 15.81 -2.47
N ALA A 4 0.14 15.30 -1.92
CA ALA A 4 0.93 16.00 -0.89
C ALA A 4 1.43 17.39 -1.33
N ASN A 5 1.78 17.58 -2.61
CA ASN A 5 2.18 18.88 -3.16
C ASN A 5 1.01 19.85 -3.40
N GLY A 6 -0.20 19.51 -2.93
CA GLY A 6 -1.38 20.35 -3.03
C GLY A 6 -2.10 20.31 -4.38
N LYS A 7 -1.51 19.71 -5.42
CA LYS A 7 -2.09 19.54 -6.75
C LYS A 7 -3.35 18.68 -6.68
N ARG A 8 -4.35 19.05 -7.48
CA ARG A 8 -5.53 18.23 -7.74
C ARG A 8 -5.27 17.36 -8.96
N ILE A 9 -5.36 16.05 -8.78
CA ILE A 9 -5.19 15.07 -9.86
C ILE A 9 -6.54 14.38 -10.10
N ARG A 10 -6.89 14.21 -11.38
CA ARG A 10 -8.05 13.40 -11.78
C ARG A 10 -7.60 11.94 -11.88
N PRO A 11 -8.27 11.00 -11.19
CA PRO A 11 -8.02 9.59 -11.41
C PRO A 11 -8.33 9.20 -12.87
N HIS A 12 -7.52 8.32 -13.44
CA HIS A 12 -7.80 7.62 -14.69
C HIS A 12 -8.82 6.50 -14.50
N GLY A 13 -8.90 5.94 -13.29
CA GLY A 13 -9.85 4.90 -12.95
C GLY A 13 -9.53 4.28 -11.59
N ARG A 14 -10.18 3.14 -11.32
CA ARG A 14 -9.96 2.36 -10.11
C ARG A 14 -9.56 0.94 -10.50
N TRP A 15 -8.42 0.49 -9.98
CA TRP A 15 -8.01 -0.91 -10.07
C TRP A 15 -8.55 -1.68 -8.86
N ARG A 16 -8.92 -2.95 -9.05
CA ARG A 16 -9.31 -3.88 -7.99
C ARG A 16 -8.78 -5.27 -8.31
N GLY A 17 -8.17 -5.92 -7.32
CA GLY A 17 -7.62 -7.26 -7.48
C GLY A 17 -6.80 -7.69 -6.26
N ASP A 18 -6.26 -8.90 -6.34
CA ASP A 18 -5.41 -9.43 -5.29
C ASP A 18 -4.01 -8.81 -5.32
N VAL A 19 -3.54 -8.43 -4.14
CA VAL A 19 -2.19 -7.92 -3.90
C VAL A 19 -1.47 -8.90 -3.00
N SER A 20 -0.29 -9.34 -3.41
CA SER A 20 0.56 -10.26 -2.65
C SER A 20 1.85 -9.56 -2.26
N VAL A 21 2.09 -9.40 -0.96
CA VAL A 21 3.29 -8.74 -0.41
C VAL A 21 3.88 -9.64 0.66
N GLY A 22 5.16 -10.01 0.51
CA GLY A 22 5.82 -10.91 1.47
C GLY A 22 5.10 -12.26 1.66
N GLY A 23 4.34 -12.72 0.67
CA GLY A 23 3.50 -13.93 0.77
C GLY A 23 2.14 -13.72 1.44
N VAL A 24 1.83 -12.53 1.95
CA VAL A 24 0.49 -12.15 2.42
C VAL A 24 -0.34 -11.68 1.23
N ARG A 25 -1.44 -12.38 0.95
CA ARG A 25 -2.36 -12.06 -0.17
C ARG A 25 -3.68 -11.49 0.34
N MET A 26 -4.12 -10.39 -0.25
CA MET A 26 -5.42 -9.79 0.04
C MET A 26 -5.96 -8.98 -1.14
N GLU A 27 -7.28 -8.99 -1.31
CA GLU A 27 -7.96 -8.12 -2.26
C GLU A 27 -7.80 -6.64 -1.85
N ALA A 28 -7.45 -5.79 -2.81
CA ALA A 28 -7.29 -4.37 -2.62
C ALA A 28 -7.97 -3.58 -3.75
N SER A 29 -8.14 -2.28 -3.53
CA SER A 29 -8.51 -1.35 -4.58
C SER A 29 -7.64 -0.11 -4.52
N PHE A 30 -7.23 0.39 -5.69
CA PHE A 30 -6.40 1.58 -5.82
C PHE A 30 -7.01 2.57 -6.81
N GLU A 31 -6.89 3.86 -6.49
CA GLU A 31 -7.09 4.92 -7.47
C GLU A 31 -5.87 4.95 -8.41
N VAL A 32 -6.10 4.88 -9.71
CA VAL A 32 -5.05 4.95 -10.73
C VAL A 32 -4.97 6.38 -11.22
N PHE A 33 -3.80 7.01 -11.09
CA PHE A 33 -3.55 8.37 -11.57
C PHE A 33 -2.07 8.53 -11.92
N ASP A 34 -1.77 9.44 -12.84
CA ASP A 34 -0.39 9.81 -13.15
C ASP A 34 0.27 10.48 -11.94
N CYS A 35 1.31 9.84 -11.41
CA CYS A 35 2.10 10.30 -10.28
C CYS A 35 3.43 10.94 -10.70
N GLU A 36 3.64 11.17 -12.00
CA GLU A 36 4.84 11.77 -12.58
C GLU A 36 6.14 11.05 -12.15
N GLY A 37 6.07 9.71 -12.04
CA GLY A 37 7.20 8.85 -11.67
C GLY A 37 7.53 8.82 -10.18
N ALA A 38 6.69 9.38 -9.30
CA ALA A 38 6.96 9.37 -7.86
C ALA A 38 6.89 7.96 -7.24
N PHE A 39 5.91 7.14 -7.65
CA PHE A 39 5.70 5.78 -7.14
C PHE A 39 4.93 4.92 -8.15
N ASP A 40 5.30 3.65 -8.32
CA ASP A 40 4.52 2.73 -9.15
C ASP A 40 3.21 2.32 -8.46
N VAL A 41 3.27 1.99 -7.16
CA VAL A 41 2.12 1.57 -6.35
C VAL A 41 2.28 2.10 -4.93
N ILE A 42 1.19 2.62 -4.36
CA ILE A 42 1.14 3.04 -2.95
C ILE A 42 0.11 2.18 -2.20
N LEU A 43 0.60 1.38 -1.25
CA LEU A 43 -0.25 0.64 -0.32
C LEU A 43 -0.76 1.60 0.77
N GLY A 44 -1.93 2.16 0.53
CA GLY A 44 -2.54 3.10 1.47
C GLY A 44 -2.97 2.48 2.80
N LYS A 45 -3.35 3.35 3.75
CA LYS A 45 -3.85 2.97 5.07
C LYS A 45 -4.93 1.86 5.06
N PRO A 46 -5.91 1.85 4.13
CA PRO A 46 -6.90 0.77 4.10
C PRO A 46 -6.27 -0.61 3.97
N TRP A 47 -5.27 -0.77 3.10
CA TRP A 47 -4.56 -2.04 2.93
C TRP A 47 -3.74 -2.38 4.17
N LEU A 48 -2.97 -1.40 4.69
CA LEU A 48 -2.13 -1.56 5.89
C LEU A 48 -2.94 -1.96 7.13
N HIS A 49 -4.15 -1.40 7.30
CA HIS A 49 -5.04 -1.77 8.39
C HIS A 49 -5.50 -3.22 8.29
N SER A 50 -5.87 -3.68 7.09
CA SER A 50 -6.36 -5.03 6.89
C SER A 50 -5.31 -6.11 7.17
N VAL A 51 -4.03 -5.81 6.89
CA VAL A 51 -2.89 -6.68 7.25
C VAL A 51 -2.26 -6.33 8.60
N ARG A 52 -2.92 -5.50 9.42
CA ARG A 52 -2.45 -5.11 10.77
C ARG A 52 -0.97 -4.70 10.79
N ALA A 53 -0.58 -3.88 9.81
CA ALA A 53 0.80 -3.49 9.61
C ALA A 53 1.36 -2.73 10.83
N ILE A 54 2.57 -3.05 11.24
CA ILE A 54 3.34 -2.31 12.24
C ILE A 54 4.66 -1.89 11.59
N HIS A 55 4.90 -0.59 11.55
CA HIS A 55 6.17 -0.04 11.08
C HIS A 55 7.05 0.27 12.29
N SER A 56 8.23 -0.36 12.35
CA SER A 56 9.29 -0.05 13.30
C SER A 56 10.34 0.82 12.60
N TYR A 57 10.44 2.08 13.01
CA TYR A 57 11.46 3.00 12.48
C TYR A 57 12.86 2.74 13.04
N ASP A 58 12.96 2.09 14.20
CA ASP A 58 14.26 1.74 14.81
C ASP A 58 15.02 0.70 13.98
N THR A 59 14.27 -0.20 13.32
CA THR A 59 14.80 -1.30 12.52
C THR A 59 14.56 -1.14 11.03
N ASP A 60 13.87 -0.07 10.61
CA ASP A 60 13.39 0.15 9.23
C ASP A 60 12.61 -1.05 8.66
N GLU A 61 11.71 -1.61 9.47
CA GLU A 61 10.94 -2.80 9.10
C GLU A 61 9.43 -2.57 9.15
N ILE A 62 8.71 -3.13 8.18
CA ILE A 62 7.26 -3.24 8.21
C ILE A 62 6.86 -4.70 8.43
N GLN A 63 6.21 -4.96 9.57
CA GLN A 63 5.62 -6.26 9.87
C GLN A 63 4.16 -6.28 9.43
N ILE A 64 3.79 -7.24 8.59
CA ILE A 64 2.40 -7.45 8.14
C ILE A 64 1.91 -8.83 8.57
N ARG A 65 0.62 -8.91 8.91
CA ARG A 65 -0.02 -10.12 9.47
C ARG A 65 -1.45 -10.27 8.96
N LEU A 66 -1.75 -11.43 8.41
CA LEU A 66 -3.10 -11.81 7.99
C LEU A 66 -3.39 -13.24 8.42
N ALA A 67 -4.32 -13.41 9.37
CA ALA A 67 -4.63 -14.70 9.98
C ALA A 67 -3.36 -15.44 10.46
N THR A 68 -2.96 -16.52 9.79
CA THR A 68 -1.77 -17.33 10.09
C THR A 68 -0.52 -16.89 9.32
N GLN A 69 -0.65 -15.98 8.35
CA GLN A 69 0.46 -15.48 7.55
C GLN A 69 1.09 -14.27 8.25
N LYS A 70 2.42 -14.25 8.29
CA LYS A 70 3.23 -13.12 8.76
C LYS A 70 4.38 -12.90 7.80
N ALA A 71 4.67 -11.65 7.51
CA ALA A 71 5.87 -11.25 6.79
C ALA A 71 6.52 -10.05 7.47
N VAL A 72 7.84 -9.98 7.34
CA VAL A 72 8.64 -8.81 7.69
C VAL A 72 9.24 -8.31 6.38
N LEU A 73 8.93 -7.06 6.06
CA LEU A 73 9.49 -6.36 4.91
C LEU A 73 10.58 -5.45 5.44
N GLN A 74 11.75 -5.54 4.83
CA GLN A 74 12.91 -4.69 5.10
C GLN A 74 13.15 -3.83 3.87
N ASN A 75 13.60 -2.61 4.11
CA ASN A 75 14.06 -1.71 3.05
C ASN A 75 15.49 -2.08 2.60
#